data_AF-A0A968XH74-F1
#
_entry.id   AF-A0A968XH74-F1
#
_cell.length_a   1.000
_cell.length_b   1.000
_cell.length_c   1.000
_cell.angle_alpha   90.00
_cell.angle_beta   90.00
_cell.angle_gamma   90.00
#
_symmetry.space_group_name_H-M   'P 1'
#
loop_
_entity.id
_entity.type
_entity.pdbx_description
1 polymer ?
#
loop_
_entity_poly.entity_id
_entity_poly.type
_entity_poly.pdbx_seq_one_letter_code
_entity_poly.pdbx_strand_id
1 'polypeptide(L)'
;MKTAQTSLDMSDCGTKWNKRAEERLLIGWRAAMAAVGGKDSDAGNSLLDEQRAWIKFKDLSCGFYYADDFGSMHRSIFAPQCRNNIIEIRAKQLSEIASGLIEP
;
A
#
# COMPACT_ATOMS: atom_id res chain seq x y z
N MET A 1 4.46 2.76 25.76
CA MET A 1 5.04 2.46 24.42
C MET A 1 6.46 1.96 24.63
N LYS A 2 6.82 0.78 24.12
CA LYS A 2 8.25 0.40 24.03
C LYS A 2 8.88 1.22 22.90
N THR A 3 9.89 2.02 23.22
CA THR A 3 10.72 2.69 22.21
C THR A 3 11.54 1.62 21.49
N ALA A 4 11.56 1.64 20.15
CA ALA A 4 12.42 0.74 19.38
C ALA A 4 13.88 1.06 19.67
N GLN A 5 14.66 0.07 20.13
CA GLN A 5 16.05 0.27 20.54
C GLN A 5 17.04 -0.38 19.55
N THR A 6 16.55 -1.25 18.66
CA THR A 6 17.37 -1.97 17.68
C THR A 6 16.85 -1.80 16.26
N SER A 7 17.70 -2.09 15.28
CA SER A 7 17.31 -2.17 13.85
C SER A 7 16.27 -3.26 13.59
N LEU A 8 16.23 -4.30 14.43
CA LEU A 8 15.21 -5.35 14.38
C LEU A 8 13.86 -4.82 14.87
N ASP A 9 13.83 -4.06 15.98
CA ASP A 9 12.60 -3.44 16.48
C ASP A 9 12.01 -2.46 15.46
N MET A 10 12.86 -1.69 14.78
CA MET A 10 12.44 -0.76 13.73
C MET A 10 11.82 -1.50 12.53
N SER A 11 12.42 -2.62 12.12
CA SER A 11 11.90 -3.46 11.04
C SER A 11 10.54 -4.09 11.39
N ASP A 12 10.38 -4.59 12.62
CA ASP A 12 9.10 -5.14 13.12
C ASP A 12 8.02 -4.06 13.21
N CYS A 13 8.37 -2.87 13.72
CA CYS A 13 7.47 -1.72 13.75
C CYS A 13 7.02 -1.34 12.33
N GLY A 14 7.96 -1.27 11.38
CA GLY A 14 7.69 -1.01 9.97
C GLY A 14 6.77 -2.06 9.34
N THR A 15 6.97 -3.33 9.66
CA THR A 15 6.12 -4.44 9.19
C THR A 15 4.69 -4.30 9.71
N LYS A 16 4.52 -4.02 11.00
CA LYS A 16 3.21 -3.77 11.62
C LYS A 16 2.53 -2.52 11.05
N TRP A 17 3.30 -1.49 10.72
CA TRP A 17 2.79 -0.28 10.07
C TRP A 17 2.27 -0.56 8.67
N ASN A 18 3.02 -1.30 7.85
CA ASN A 18 2.57 -1.73 6.53
C ASN A 18 1.29 -2.57 6.62
N LYS A 19 1.19 -3.50 7.57
CA LYS A 19 -0.03 -4.28 7.76
C LYS A 19 -1.27 -3.41 8.01
N ARG A 20 -1.16 -2.38 8.86
CA ARG A 20 -2.28 -1.44 9.11
C ARG A 20 -2.65 -0.65 7.85
N ALA A 21 -1.68 -0.28 7.02
CA ALA A 21 -1.94 0.40 5.76
C ALA A 21 -2.66 -0.54 4.75
N GLU A 22 -2.27 -1.81 4.68
CA GLU A 22 -2.95 -2.82 3.83
C GLU A 22 -4.41 -3.05 4.28
N GLU A 23 -4.67 -3.02 5.59
CA GLU A 23 -6.04 -3.10 6.12
C GLU A 23 -6.89 -1.92 5.65
N ARG A 24 -6.34 -0.70 5.65
CA ARG A 24 -7.01 0.50 5.10
C ARG A 24 -7.23 0.40 3.60
N LEU A 25 -6.23 -0.06 2.86
CA LEU A 25 -6.32 -0.31 1.43
C LEU A 25 -7.47 -1.27 1.10
N LEU A 26 -7.61 -2.37 1.85
CA LEU A 26 -8.68 -3.34 1.62
C LEU A 26 -10.08 -2.75 1.88
N ILE A 27 -10.21 -1.88 2.87
CA ILE A 27 -11.46 -1.15 3.14
C ILE A 27 -11.79 -0.24 1.95
N GLY A 28 -10.83 0.59 1.51
CA GLY A 28 -10.98 1.47 0.35
C GLY A 28 -11.29 0.70 -0.93
N TRP A 29 -10.63 -0.44 -1.15
CA TRP A 29 -10.85 -1.32 -2.29
C TRP A 29 -12.29 -1.82 -2.38
N ARG A 30 -12.85 -2.31 -1.26
CA ARG A 30 -14.24 -2.79 -1.22
C ARG A 30 -15.22 -1.66 -1.50
N ALA A 31 -14.98 -0.48 -0.95
CA ALA A 31 -15.84 0.69 -1.17
C ALA A 31 -15.76 1.17 -2.62
N ALA A 32 -14.56 1.29 -3.19
CA ALA A 32 -14.36 1.69 -4.58
C ALA A 32 -15.02 0.71 -5.55
N MET A 33 -14.84 -0.60 -5.33
CA MET A 33 -15.47 -1.64 -6.14
C MET A 33 -17.00 -1.58 -6.08
N ALA A 34 -17.59 -1.29 -4.92
CA ALA A 34 -19.03 -1.12 -4.80
C ALA A 34 -19.50 0.13 -5.57
N ALA A 35 -18.76 1.24 -5.47
CA ALA A 35 -19.10 2.51 -6.13
C ALA A 35 -19.09 2.40 -7.67
N VAL A 36 -18.20 1.59 -8.25
CA VAL A 36 -18.13 1.40 -9.72
C VAL A 36 -19.05 0.29 -10.24
N GLY A 37 -19.96 -0.24 -9.42
CA GLY A 37 -20.94 -1.25 -9.84
C GLY A 37 -20.51 -2.71 -9.68
N GLY A 38 -19.46 -2.99 -8.89
CA GLY A 38 -18.99 -4.33 -8.60
C GLY A 38 -18.13 -4.94 -9.72
N LYS A 39 -17.70 -6.20 -9.56
CA LYS A 39 -16.80 -6.86 -10.51
C LYS A 39 -17.47 -7.25 -11.83
N ASP A 40 -18.78 -7.15 -11.92
CA ASP A 40 -19.54 -7.51 -13.11
C ASP A 40 -19.75 -6.31 -14.05
N SER A 41 -19.41 -5.09 -13.63
CA SER A 41 -19.43 -3.90 -14.49
C SER A 41 -18.12 -3.77 -15.27
N ASP A 42 -18.16 -3.12 -16.43
CA ASP A 42 -16.96 -2.83 -17.23
C ASP A 42 -15.95 -1.95 -16.46
N ALA A 43 -16.45 -0.96 -15.72
CA ALA A 43 -15.64 -0.10 -14.85
C ALA A 43 -14.98 -0.89 -13.71
N GLY A 44 -15.72 -1.81 -13.08
CA GLY A 44 -15.18 -2.64 -12.01
C GLY A 44 -14.17 -3.69 -12.49
N ASN A 45 -14.34 -4.23 -13.70
CA ASN A 45 -13.33 -5.08 -14.33
C ASN A 45 -12.04 -4.28 -14.61
N SER A 46 -12.17 -3.07 -15.16
CA SER A 46 -11.03 -2.17 -15.40
C SER A 46 -10.30 -1.82 -14.10
N LEU A 47 -11.05 -1.44 -13.05
CA LEU A 47 -10.49 -1.13 -11.73
C LEU A 47 -9.81 -2.35 -11.08
N LEU A 48 -10.32 -3.56 -11.31
CA LEU A 48 -9.69 -4.81 -10.86
C LEU A 48 -8.35 -5.07 -11.55
N ASP A 49 -8.27 -4.84 -12.84
CA ASP A 49 -7.02 -5.04 -13.59
C ASP A 49 -5.98 -3.98 -13.21
N GLU A 50 -6.39 -2.72 -13.05
CA GLU A 50 -5.54 -1.68 -12.46
C GLU A 50 -5.01 -2.08 -11.09
N GLN A 51 -5.89 -2.58 -10.20
CA GLN A 51 -5.49 -2.97 -8.85
C GLN A 51 -4.51 -4.14 -8.86
N ARG A 52 -4.68 -5.12 -9.76
CA ARG A 52 -3.73 -6.23 -9.94
C ARG A 52 -2.37 -5.76 -10.43
N ALA A 53 -2.35 -4.87 -11.42
CA ALA A 53 -1.11 -4.26 -11.91
C ALA A 53 -0.43 -3.45 -10.79
N TRP A 54 -1.22 -2.69 -10.02
CA TRP A 54 -0.73 -1.94 -8.87
C TRP A 54 -0.14 -2.84 -7.78
N ILE A 55 -0.76 -3.99 -7.48
CA ILE A 55 -0.20 -4.96 -6.50
C ILE A 55 1.20 -5.40 -6.95
N LYS A 56 1.37 -5.74 -8.24
CA LYS A 56 2.68 -6.10 -8.79
C LYS A 56 3.69 -4.95 -8.66
N PHE A 57 3.27 -3.72 -8.95
CA PHE A 57 4.11 -2.53 -8.74
C PHE A 57 4.51 -2.36 -7.27
N LYS A 58 3.56 -2.47 -6.33
CA LYS A 58 3.78 -2.37 -4.88
C LYS A 58 4.80 -3.41 -4.42
N ASP A 59 4.67 -4.66 -4.85
CA ASP A 59 5.53 -5.76 -4.43
C ASP A 59 6.98 -5.59 -4.90
N LEU A 60 7.18 -4.97 -6.08
CA LEU A 60 8.50 -4.63 -6.62
C LEU A 60 9.07 -3.33 -6.03
N SER A 61 8.20 -2.45 -5.53
CA SER A 61 8.61 -1.12 -5.11
C SER A 61 9.53 -1.15 -3.90
N CYS A 62 10.40 -0.15 -3.86
CA CYS A 62 11.35 0.08 -2.76
C CYS A 62 12.38 -1.06 -2.59
N GLY A 63 12.44 -2.02 -3.52
CA GLY A 63 13.36 -3.16 -3.47
C GLY A 63 14.83 -2.76 -3.40
N PHE A 64 15.19 -1.62 -3.99
CA PHE A 64 16.55 -1.09 -3.98
C PHE A 64 17.08 -0.84 -2.56
N TYR A 65 16.24 -0.49 -1.57
CA TYR A 65 16.70 -0.32 -0.18
C TYR A 65 17.20 -1.62 0.46
N TYR A 66 16.91 -2.78 -0.13
CA TYR A 66 17.42 -4.09 0.29
C TYR A 66 18.68 -4.52 -0.46
N ALA A 67 19.15 -3.75 -1.45
CA ALA A 67 20.40 -4.03 -2.13
C ALA A 67 21.61 -3.84 -1.21
N ASP A 68 22.70 -4.52 -1.53
CA ASP A 68 23.93 -4.53 -0.72
C ASP A 68 24.63 -3.16 -0.68
N ASP A 69 24.37 -2.31 -1.68
CA ASP A 69 24.84 -0.91 -1.72
C ASP A 69 24.32 -0.08 -0.54
N PHE A 70 23.25 -0.52 0.12
CA PHE A 70 22.62 0.20 1.23
C PHE A 70 22.91 -0.42 2.60
N GLY A 71 23.09 0.45 3.60
CA GLY A 71 23.28 0.05 4.99
C GLY A 71 22.00 -0.44 5.69
N SER A 72 22.17 -0.99 6.90
CA SER A 72 21.07 -1.55 7.72
C SER A 72 19.93 -0.56 8.01
N MET A 73 20.22 0.74 8.11
CA MET A 73 19.21 1.78 8.28
C MET A 73 18.18 1.80 7.14
N HIS A 74 18.62 1.60 5.90
CA HIS A 74 17.74 1.58 4.73
C HIS A 74 16.78 0.40 4.78
N ARG A 75 17.29 -0.78 5.14
CA ARG A 75 16.47 -1.98 5.27
C ARG A 75 15.45 -1.87 6.41
N SER A 76 15.86 -1.31 7.55
CA SER A 76 15.05 -1.29 8.76
C SER A 76 14.07 -0.12 8.88
N ILE A 77 14.33 1.00 8.19
CA ILE A 77 13.52 2.24 8.34
C ILE A 77 12.97 2.70 6.98
N PHE A 78 13.86 2.94 6.01
CA PHE A 78 13.45 3.54 4.74
C PHE A 78 12.65 2.59 3.86
N ALA A 79 12.98 1.30 3.83
CA ALA A 79 12.24 0.32 3.03
C ALA A 79 10.79 0.15 3.53
N PRO A 80 10.53 -0.05 4.85
CA PRO A 80 9.16 -0.05 5.35
C PRO A 80 8.42 1.26 5.12
N GLN A 81 9.07 2.41 5.33
CA GLN A 81 8.46 3.72 5.10
C GLN A 81 8.05 3.94 3.64
N CYS A 82 8.94 3.61 2.70
CA CYS A 82 8.67 3.71 1.27
C CYS A 82 7.47 2.84 0.86
N ARG A 83 7.44 1.58 1.32
CA ARG A 83 6.30 0.68 1.08
C ARG A 83 5.01 1.23 1.66
N ASN A 84 5.07 1.77 2.88
CA ASN A 84 3.89 2.35 3.52
C ASN A 84 3.29 3.50 2.70
N ASN A 85 4.12 4.43 2.26
CA ASN A 85 3.68 5.58 1.47
C ASN A 85 2.95 5.15 0.20
N ILE A 86 3.44 4.11 -0.49
CA ILE A 86 2.80 3.58 -1.70
C ILE A 86 1.41 3.02 -1.38
N ILE A 87 1.27 2.28 -0.27
CA ILE A 87 -0.01 1.70 0.15
C ILE A 87 -0.99 2.81 0.56
N GLU A 88 -0.56 3.79 1.35
CA GLU A 88 -1.41 4.89 1.81
C GLU A 88 -1.89 5.77 0.64
N ILE A 89 -1.04 6.03 -0.36
CA ILE A 89 -1.45 6.76 -1.58
C ILE A 89 -2.57 6.02 -2.30
N ARG A 90 -2.42 4.70 -2.52
CA ARG A 90 -3.47 3.93 -3.18
C ARG A 90 -4.74 3.82 -2.34
N ALA A 91 -4.61 3.69 -1.01
CA ALA A 91 -5.76 3.68 -0.11
C ALA A 91 -6.56 4.99 -0.22
N LYS A 92 -5.87 6.14 -0.31
CA LYS A 92 -6.50 7.45 -0.58
C LYS A 92 -7.19 7.49 -1.93
N GLN A 93 -6.53 7.06 -3.01
CA GLN A 93 -7.13 7.01 -4.35
C GLN A 93 -8.41 6.17 -4.38
N LEU A 94 -8.39 5.00 -3.76
CA LEU A 94 -9.56 4.12 -3.67
C LEU A 94 -10.70 4.78 -2.86
N SER A 95 -10.37 5.50 -1.77
CA SER A 95 -11.36 6.27 -1.01
C SER A 95 -11.97 7.41 -1.81
N GLU A 96 -11.18 8.06 -2.68
CA GLU A 96 -11.63 9.15 -3.54
C GLU A 96 -12.56 8.65 -4.66
N ILE A 97 -12.24 7.51 -5.28
CA ILE A 97 -13.13 6.80 -6.21
C ILE A 97 -14.44 6.43 -5.50
N ALA A 98 -14.35 5.85 -4.30
CA ALA A 98 -15.54 5.45 -3.54
C ALA A 98 -16.45 6.63 -3.18
N SER A 99 -15.87 7.82 -3.02
CA SER A 99 -16.60 9.04 -2.65
C SER A 99 -17.07 9.85 -3.88
N GLY A 100 -16.76 9.40 -5.10
CA GLY A 100 -17.06 10.13 -6.35
C GLY A 100 -16.27 11.43 -6.50
N LEU A 101 -15.18 11.62 -5.75
CA LEU A 101 -14.31 12.80 -5.86
C LEU A 101 -13.36 12.71 -7.07
N ILE A 102 -13.17 11.50 -7.57
CA ILE A 102 -12.59 11.21 -8.88
C ILE A 102 -13.72 10.55 -9.66
N GLU A 103 -14.41 11.32 -10.51
CA GLU A 103 -15.33 10.73 -11.48
C GLU A 103 -14.50 9.95 -12.52
N PRO A 104 -14.91 8.73 -12.90
CA PRO A 104 -14.25 7.96 -13.96
C PRO A 104 -14.33 8.66 -15.33
#